data_AF-A0A0J9Y573-F1
#
_entry.id   AF-A0A0J9Y573-F1
#
_cell.length_a   1.000
_cell.length_b   1.000
_cell.length_c   1.000
_cell.angle_alpha   90.00
_cell.angle_beta   90.00
_cell.angle_gamma   90.00
#
_symmetry.space_group_name_H-M   'P 1'
#
loop_
_entity.id
_entity.type
_entity.pdbx_description
1 polymer ?
#
loop_
_entity_poly.entity_id
_entity_poly.type
_entity_poly.pdbx_seq_one_letter_code
_entity_poly.pdbx_strand_id
1 'polypeptide(L)' 'MNYESYISACEINGTIIVAGGSDGTSRLRTAEMNDINKNQWTKIRLLYFFLIN' A
#
# COMPACT_ATOMS: atom_id res chain seq x y z
N MET A 1 15.18 2.60 11.46
CA MET A 1 14.58 2.66 10.11
C MET A 1 13.94 1.29 9.87
N ASN A 2 12.61 1.23 9.87
CA ASN A 2 11.91 -0.01 9.58
C ASN A 2 11.93 -0.22 8.07
N TYR A 3 12.63 -1.25 7.60
CA TYR A 3 12.60 -1.63 6.20
C TYR A 3 11.29 -2.36 5.94
N GLU A 4 10.35 -1.70 5.28
CA GLU A 4 9.16 -2.37 4.78
C GLU A 4 9.59 -3.35 3.68
N SER A 5 9.71 -4.63 4.07
CA SER A 5 10.00 -5.73 3.13
C SER A 5 8.67 -6.34 2.69
N TYR A 6 8.61 -6.90 1.48
CA TYR A 6 7.41 -7.54 0.91
C TYR A 6 6.25 -6.59 0.54
N ILE A 7 6.57 -5.37 0.11
CA ILE A 7 5.60 -4.45 -0.51
C ILE A 7 5.34 -4.88 -1.96
N SER A 8 4.10 -4.76 -2.42
CA SER A 8 3.73 -4.79 -3.85
C SER A 8 3.42 -3.37 -4.31
N ALA A 9 3.88 -3.00 -5.51
CA ALA A 9 3.58 -1.71 -6.12
C ALA A 9 2.92 -1.90 -7.49
N CYS A 10 1.96 -1.03 -7.82
CA CYS A 10 1.41 -0.89 -9.17
C CYS A 10 1.18 0.58 -9.51
N GLU A 11 1.04 0.86 -10.81
CA GLU A 11 0.68 2.17 -11.32
C GLU A 11 -0.72 2.10 -11.94
N ILE A 12 -1.57 3.08 -11.63
CA ILE A 12 -2.91 3.23 -12.18
C ILE A 12 -3.13 4.70 -12.52
N ASN A 13 -3.31 5.02 -13.80
CA ASN A 13 -3.62 6.37 -14.29
C ASN A 13 -2.66 7.47 -13.79
N GLY A 14 -1.35 7.21 -13.85
CA GLY A 14 -0.28 8.09 -13.37
C GLY A 14 -0.15 8.12 -11.86
N THR A 15 -0.77 7.19 -11.14
CA THR A 15 -0.77 7.16 -9.67
C THR A 15 -0.13 5.87 -9.18
N ILE A 16 0.87 5.96 -8.31
CA ILE A 16 1.54 4.78 -7.74
C ILE A 16 0.77 4.34 -6.50
N ILE A 17 0.43 3.06 -6.44
CA ILE A 17 -0.15 2.43 -5.24
C ILE A 17 0.88 1.43 -4.70
N VAL A 18 1.16 1.53 -3.41
CA VAL A 18 1.96 0.55 -2.67
C VAL A 18 1.05 -0.14 -1.65
N ALA A 19 1.15 -1.46 -1.55
CA ALA A 19 0.30 -2.26 -0.68
C ALA A 19 1.09 -3.38 0.01
N GLY A 20 0.66 -3.70 1.24
CA GLY A 20 1.26 -4.77 2.03
C GLY A 20 2.52 -4.29 2.74
N GLY A 21 3.53 -5.16 2.78
CA GLY A 21 4.74 -4.96 3.57
C GLY A 21 4.73 -5.73 4.89
N SER A 22 5.84 -5.60 5.63
CA SER A 22 6.04 -6.14 6.97
C SER A 22 6.89 -5.15 7.75
N ASP A 23 6.53 -4.91 9.01
CA ASP A 23 7.30 -4.06 9.93
C ASP A 23 8.38 -4.84 10.70
N GLY A 24 8.58 -6.11 10.34
CA GLY A 24 9.48 -7.03 11.05
C GLY A 24 8.79 -7.85 12.15
N THR A 25 7.57 -7.50 12.54
CA THR A 25 6.78 -8.23 13.54
C THR A 25 5.47 -8.76 12.98
N SER A 26 4.87 -8.07 12.01
CA SER A 26 3.58 -8.42 11.41
C SER A 26 3.49 -7.98 9.95
N ARG A 27 2.66 -8.69 9.17
CA ARG A 27 2.31 -8.26 7.82
C ARG A 27 1.41 -7.03 7.90
N LEU A 28 1.77 -5.99 7.18
CA LEU A 28 1.02 -4.75 7.10
C LEU A 28 -0.24 -4.97 6.24
N ARG A 29 -1.38 -4.51 6.76
CA ARG A 29 -2.66 -4.46 6.04
C ARG A 29 -2.97 -3.01 5.66
N THR A 30 -1.98 -2.33 5.11
CA THR A 30 -2.07 -0.96 4.64
C THR A 30 -1.80 -0.91 3.14
N ALA A 31 -2.38 0.09 2.50
CA ALA A 31 -1.96 0.54 1.20
C ALA A 31 -1.89 2.06 1.20
N GLU A 32 -0.98 2.60 0.42
CA GLU A 32 -0.77 4.02 0.25
C GLU A 32 -0.72 4.35 -1.24
N MET A 33 -1.21 5.52 -1.59
CA MET A 33 -1.30 5.99 -2.96
C MET A 33 -0.58 7.33 -3.08
N ASN A 34 0.27 7.48 -4.09
CA ASN A 34 1.04 8.69 -4.34
C ASN A 34 0.29 9.64 -5.28
N ASP A 35 -0.01 10.85 -4.80
CA ASP A 35 -0.35 11.99 -5.65
C ASP A 35 0.96 12.62 -6.17
N ILE A 36 1.38 12.22 -7.38
CA ILE A 36 2.63 12.68 -7.99
C ILE A 36 2.68 14.20 -8.12
N ASN A 37 1.53 14.86 -8.33
CA ASN A 37 1.48 16.32 -8.48
C ASN A 37 1.75 17.05 -7.16
N LYS A 38 1.42 16.42 -6.03
CA LYS A 38 1.63 16.98 -4.69
C LYS A 38 2.85 16.41 -3.98
N ASN A 39 3.46 15.35 -4.53
CA ASN A 39 4.50 14.56 -3.88
C ASN A 39 4.06 14.09 -2.48
N GLN A 40 2.81 13.63 -2.38
CA GLN A 40 2.18 13.24 -1.11
C GLN A 40 1.62 11.83 -1.21
N TRP A 41 1.84 11.04 -0.16
CA TRP A 41 1.24 9.74 0.01
C TRP A 41 -0.03 9.84 0.84
N THR A 42 -1.11 9.22 0.35
CA THR A 42 -2.39 9.12 1.04
C THR A 42 -2.66 7.67 1.37
N LYS A 43 -2.98 7.39 2.65
CA LYS A 43 -3.43 6.05 3.06
C LYS A 43 -4.74 5.71 2.39
N ILE A 44 -4.78 4.59 1.69
CA ILE A 44 -6.00 4.03 1.12
C ILE A 44 -6.40 2.79 1.90
N ARG A 45 -7.72 2.59 2.02
CA ARG A 45 -8.24 1.38 2.66
C ARG A 45 -7.94 0.19 1.74
N LEU A 46 -7.23 -0.81 2.26
CA LEU A 46 -7.24 -2.12 1.63
C LEU A 46 -8.70 -2.60 1.57
N LEU A 47 -9.17 -2.92 0.37
CA LEU A 47 -10.35 -3.74 0.21
C LEU A 47 -10.03 -5.09 0.85
N TYR A 48 -10.43 -5.27 2.10
CA TYR A 48 -10.57 -6.59 2.66
C TYR A 48 -11.51 -7.33 1.71
N PHE A 49 -10.99 -8.31 0.97
CA PHE A 49 -11.80 -9.31 0.30
C PHE A 49 -12.75 -9.84 1.37
N PHE A 50 -14.01 -9.41 1.33
CA PHE A 50 -15.08 -10.22 1.89
C PHE A 50 -14.93 -11.57 1.21
N LEU A 51 -14.82 -12.61 2.02
CA LEU A 51 -15.06 -13.98 1.62
C LEU A 51 -16.19 -14.01 0.58
N ILE A 52 -15.86 -14.35 -0.67
CA ILE A 52 -16.70 -15.29 -1.38
C ILE A 52 -16.64 -16.54 -0.49
N ASN A 53 -17.70 -16.76 0.29
CA ASN A 53 -17.96 -18.09 0.83
C ASN A 53 -18.18 -19.06 -0.34
#